data_AF-A0A4Q2JQY0-F1
#
_entry.id   AF-A0A4Q2JQY0-F1
#
_cell.length_a   1.000
_cell.length_b   1.000
_cell.length_c   1.000
_cell.angle_alpha   90.00
_cell.angle_beta   90.00
_cell.angle_gamma   90.00
#
_symmetry.space_group_name_H-M   'P 1'
#
loop_
_entity.id
_entity.type
_entity.pdbx_description
1 polymer ?
#
loop_
_entity_poly.entity_id
_entity_poly.type
_entity_poly.pdbx_seq_one_letter_code
_entity_poly.pdbx_strand_id
1 'polypeptide(L)'
;MDVTEWLLDSDPAIRWQVMRDLLDAPPGDTAGERARIATGGWGASLLALQAEDGYWGGQEYGIDGDRRSVMWTLHLLRRLGIDPDAPETRSAIARVRDGVVWREWGDLPFFHGEVEECVNGGVLALAAYFGELGAGSDRIIERLLAEQLPDGGWNCEPVEESQRSSFDSTLCVIEGLAAYERSVPGAPPEIAASRRLGEEYLLERGLFRRRSTGEIVLPRYANLKFPPYWTYDVLRALDYFRSAHDRPDPRVADAVELMVAQRGGDGRWLAGTPWNGQVFFAVDASEGEPSRWNTLRALRVLRWFDGRSV
;
A
#
# COMPACT_ATOMS: atom_id res chain seq x y z
N MET A 1 12.20 -24.94 -11.95
CA MET A 1 11.43 -24.62 -10.74
C MET A 1 10.17 -23.91 -11.18
N ASP A 2 9.01 -24.39 -10.75
CA ASP A 2 7.74 -23.74 -11.02
C ASP A 2 7.69 -22.34 -10.36
N VAL A 3 6.92 -21.40 -10.91
CA VAL A 3 6.83 -20.03 -10.35
C VAL A 3 6.22 -20.07 -8.94
N THR A 4 5.22 -20.93 -8.70
CA THR A 4 4.60 -21.05 -7.39
C THR A 4 5.56 -21.66 -6.37
N GLU A 5 6.28 -22.72 -6.75
CA GLU A 5 7.34 -23.33 -5.93
C GLU A 5 8.42 -22.31 -5.53
N TRP A 6 8.87 -21.50 -6.50
CA TRP A 6 9.85 -20.42 -6.26
C TRP A 6 9.34 -19.33 -5.31
N LEU A 7 8.04 -18.99 -5.39
CA LEU A 7 7.41 -18.04 -4.47
C LEU A 7 7.21 -18.64 -3.07
N LEU A 8 6.95 -19.93 -2.93
CA LEU A 8 6.83 -20.60 -1.62
C LEU A 8 8.19 -20.70 -0.91
N ASP A 9 9.28 -20.84 -1.66
CA ASP A 9 10.65 -20.75 -1.16
C ASP A 9 11.07 -19.29 -0.92
N SER A 10 10.45 -18.65 0.07
CA SER A 10 10.67 -17.24 0.41
C SER A 10 10.33 -16.91 1.86
N ASP A 11 10.44 -15.64 2.26
CA ASP A 11 10.03 -15.12 3.58
C ASP A 11 8.56 -15.49 3.89
N PRO A 12 8.20 -15.76 5.16
CA PRO A 12 6.81 -16.02 5.55
C PRO A 12 5.84 -14.99 4.99
N ALA A 13 6.23 -13.71 4.92
CA ALA A 13 5.43 -12.61 4.38
C ALA A 13 4.96 -12.82 2.93
N ILE A 14 5.71 -13.55 2.11
CA ILE A 14 5.31 -13.91 0.74
C ILE A 14 4.63 -15.27 0.74
N ARG A 15 5.11 -16.23 1.53
CA ARG A 15 4.60 -17.61 1.55
C ARG A 15 3.11 -17.68 1.94
N TRP A 16 2.71 -17.03 3.03
CA TRP A 16 1.30 -17.04 3.47
C TRP A 16 0.36 -16.43 2.42
N GLN A 17 0.88 -15.43 1.71
CA GLN A 17 0.22 -14.69 0.65
C GLN A 17 0.01 -15.53 -0.62
N VAL A 18 1.01 -16.33 -0.99
CA VAL A 18 0.91 -17.32 -2.07
C VAL A 18 -0.08 -18.42 -1.71
N MET A 19 0.02 -18.95 -0.49
CA MET A 19 -0.89 -19.98 0.01
C MET A 19 -2.34 -19.51 -0.06
N ARG A 20 -2.63 -18.29 0.40
CA ARG A 20 -3.98 -17.72 0.38
C ARG A 20 -4.48 -17.43 -1.03
N ASP A 21 -3.70 -16.71 -1.84
CA ASP A 21 -4.25 -16.09 -3.05
C ASP A 21 -4.01 -16.88 -4.34
N LEU A 22 -3.00 -17.75 -4.35
CA LEU A 22 -2.64 -18.54 -5.55
C LEU A 22 -2.94 -20.02 -5.40
N LEU A 23 -3.02 -20.53 -4.16
CA LEU A 23 -3.25 -21.96 -3.88
C LEU A 23 -4.57 -22.25 -3.16
N ASP A 24 -5.30 -21.22 -2.73
CA ASP A 24 -6.57 -21.37 -1.99
C ASP A 24 -6.43 -22.28 -0.77
N ALA A 25 -5.28 -22.20 -0.10
CA ALA A 25 -5.00 -23.01 1.07
C ALA A 25 -5.96 -22.66 2.22
N PRO A 26 -6.29 -23.62 3.10
CA PRO A 26 -7.22 -23.40 4.19
C PRO A 26 -6.86 -22.19 5.08
N PRO A 27 -7.86 -21.46 5.62
CA PRO A 27 -7.62 -20.33 6.51
C PRO A 27 -6.72 -20.65 7.72
N GLY A 28 -6.79 -21.87 8.26
CA GLY A 28 -5.92 -22.29 9.37
C GLY A 28 -4.45 -22.37 8.99
N ASP A 29 -4.13 -22.94 7.83
CA ASP A 29 -2.76 -23.09 7.35
C ASP A 29 -2.14 -21.73 6.98
N THR A 30 -2.93 -20.88 6.31
CA THR A 30 -2.51 -19.52 5.96
C THR A 30 -2.31 -18.65 7.21
N ALA A 31 -3.17 -18.76 8.22
CA ALA A 31 -3.00 -18.07 9.50
C ALA A 31 -1.76 -18.55 10.25
N GLY A 32 -1.51 -19.87 10.28
CA GLY A 32 -0.32 -20.45 10.89
C GLY A 32 0.99 -19.97 10.25
N GLU A 33 1.01 -19.84 8.92
CA GLU A 33 2.18 -19.29 8.21
C GLU A 33 2.32 -17.78 8.42
N ARG A 34 1.22 -17.02 8.36
CA ARG A 34 1.20 -15.56 8.61
C ARG A 34 1.70 -15.21 10.02
N ALA A 35 1.36 -16.01 11.03
CA ALA A 35 1.80 -15.79 12.41
C ALA A 35 3.33 -15.78 12.59
N ARG A 36 4.07 -16.43 11.68
CA ARG A 36 5.55 -16.46 11.71
C ARG A 36 6.18 -15.10 11.40
N ILE A 37 5.46 -14.17 10.78
CA ILE A 37 5.99 -12.85 10.41
C ILE A 37 6.41 -12.04 11.64
N ALA A 38 5.68 -12.16 12.76
CA ALA A 38 6.00 -11.41 13.97
C ALA A 38 7.24 -11.96 14.71
N THR A 39 7.62 -13.21 14.46
CA THR A 39 8.67 -13.93 15.20
C THR A 39 9.86 -14.37 14.33
N GLY A 40 9.77 -14.25 13.01
CA GLY A 40 10.85 -14.52 12.09
C GLY A 40 10.78 -13.67 10.80
N GLY A 41 11.83 -13.77 9.99
CA GLY A 41 11.90 -13.10 8.70
C GLY A 41 11.96 -11.57 8.79
N TRP A 42 11.46 -10.91 7.76
CA TRP A 42 11.48 -9.45 7.66
C TRP A 42 10.64 -8.75 8.72
N GLY A 43 9.48 -9.31 9.10
CA GLY A 43 8.58 -8.70 10.08
C GLY A 43 9.23 -8.58 11.46
N ALA A 44 9.75 -9.69 11.99
CA ALA A 44 10.47 -9.71 13.27
C ALA A 44 11.73 -8.83 13.23
N SER A 45 12.45 -8.82 12.10
CA SER A 45 13.64 -7.96 11.94
C SER A 45 13.28 -6.48 12.00
N LEU A 46 12.16 -6.05 11.40
CA LEU A 46 11.66 -4.67 11.52
C LEU A 46 11.24 -4.36 12.96
N LEU A 47 10.47 -5.23 13.61
CA LEU A 47 10.03 -5.01 15.00
C LEU A 47 11.21 -4.84 15.96
N ALA A 48 12.29 -5.61 15.77
CA ALA A 48 13.50 -5.54 16.58
C ALA A 48 14.30 -4.23 16.41
N LEU A 49 14.06 -3.48 15.32
CA LEU A 49 14.74 -2.21 15.03
C LEU A 49 14.04 -0.98 15.63
N GLN A 50 12.87 -1.17 16.27
CA GLN A 50 12.15 -0.06 16.89
C GLN A 50 12.84 0.39 18.18
N ALA A 51 13.13 1.68 18.29
CA ALA A 51 13.65 2.27 19.51
C ALA A 51 12.59 2.31 20.63
N GLU A 52 13.04 2.51 21.87
CA GLU A 52 12.16 2.56 23.05
C GLU A 52 11.16 3.72 23.01
N ASP A 53 11.51 4.81 22.33
CA ASP A 53 10.66 5.99 22.10
C ASP A 53 9.54 5.75 21.06
N GLY A 54 9.49 4.56 20.47
CA GLY A 54 8.52 4.17 19.45
C GLY A 54 8.91 4.51 18.02
N TYR A 55 10.03 5.22 17.80
CA TYR A 55 10.49 5.54 16.45
C TYR A 55 11.25 4.39 15.80
N TRP A 56 11.15 4.33 14.47
CA TRP A 56 12.15 3.70 13.62
C TRP A 56 12.94 4.81 12.91
N GLY A 57 14.26 4.66 12.84
CA GLY A 57 15.12 5.62 12.14
C GLY A 57 15.08 7.06 12.70
N GLY A 58 14.46 7.28 13.87
CA GLY A 58 14.35 8.59 14.52
C GLY A 58 13.34 9.57 13.90
N GLN A 59 12.61 9.16 12.86
CA GLN A 59 11.71 10.05 12.11
C GLN A 59 10.31 9.46 11.93
N GLU A 60 9.30 10.32 11.95
CA GLU A 60 7.90 9.97 11.74
C GLU A 60 7.60 9.69 10.27
N TYR A 61 8.08 10.54 9.35
CA TYR A 61 7.83 10.42 7.92
C TYR A 61 9.03 9.93 7.11
N GLY A 62 10.23 10.48 7.34
CA GLY A 62 11.41 10.20 6.52
C GLY A 62 11.78 11.35 5.59
N ILE A 63 12.22 12.47 6.18
CA ILE A 63 12.76 13.65 5.49
C ILE A 63 14.00 13.24 4.68
N ASP A 64 14.26 13.94 3.58
CA ASP A 64 15.37 13.66 2.63
C ASP A 64 15.36 12.24 2.07
N GLY A 65 14.18 11.60 2.08
CA GLY A 65 13.96 10.28 1.51
C GLY A 65 14.35 9.11 2.42
N ASP A 66 14.57 9.31 3.73
CA ASP A 66 14.85 8.19 4.64
C ASP A 66 13.64 7.23 4.73
N ARG A 67 13.86 5.94 4.44
CA ARG A 67 12.83 4.90 4.42
C ARG A 67 12.81 4.04 5.67
N ARG A 68 13.62 4.41 6.65
CA ARG A 68 13.66 3.78 7.97
C ARG A 68 12.68 4.40 8.96
N SER A 69 11.88 5.38 8.55
CA SER A 69 10.92 6.08 9.41
C SER A 69 9.78 5.20 9.93
N VAL A 70 9.01 5.72 10.90
CA VAL A 70 7.79 5.09 11.43
C VAL A 70 6.79 4.82 10.30
N MET A 71 6.49 5.83 9.48
CA MET A 71 5.53 5.72 8.37
C MET A 71 5.87 4.57 7.42
N TRP A 72 7.12 4.51 6.95
CA TRP A 72 7.51 3.50 5.97
C TRP A 72 7.68 2.11 6.57
N THR A 73 8.09 2.01 7.83
CA THR A 73 8.20 0.73 8.53
C THR A 73 6.81 0.14 8.79
N LEU A 74 5.84 0.95 9.26
CA LEU A 74 4.47 0.49 9.46
C LEU A 74 3.78 0.12 8.14
N HIS A 75 4.00 0.88 7.08
CA HIS A 75 3.52 0.51 5.74
C HIS A 75 4.09 -0.81 5.26
N LEU A 76 5.37 -1.07 5.50
CA LEU A 76 5.99 -2.33 5.14
C LEU A 76 5.39 -3.47 5.98
N LEU A 77 5.31 -3.34 7.30
CA LEU A 77 4.68 -4.33 8.19
C LEU A 77 3.25 -4.69 7.75
N ARG A 78 2.44 -3.69 7.38
CA ARG A 78 1.10 -3.89 6.79
C ARG A 78 1.15 -4.68 5.47
N ARG A 79 2.09 -4.38 4.58
CA ARG A 79 2.25 -5.09 3.28
C ARG A 79 2.79 -6.52 3.43
N LEU A 80 3.64 -6.76 4.44
CA LEU A 80 4.04 -8.11 4.84
C LEU A 80 2.83 -8.91 5.32
N GLY A 81 1.83 -8.21 5.86
CA GLY A 81 0.64 -8.81 6.44
C GLY A 81 0.88 -9.27 7.86
N ILE A 82 1.67 -8.54 8.65
CA ILE A 82 1.91 -8.93 10.05
C ILE A 82 0.60 -9.06 10.82
N ASP A 83 0.51 -9.99 11.76
CA ASP A 83 -0.67 -10.10 12.61
C ASP A 83 -0.75 -8.90 13.58
N PRO A 84 -1.78 -8.02 13.50
CA PRO A 84 -1.92 -6.90 14.42
C PRO A 84 -2.12 -7.37 15.87
N ASP A 85 -2.61 -8.59 16.07
CA ASP A 85 -2.86 -9.19 17.38
C ASP A 85 -1.67 -10.01 17.91
N ALA A 86 -0.56 -10.08 17.18
CA ALA A 86 0.65 -10.68 17.75
C ALA A 86 1.17 -9.80 18.92
N PRO A 87 1.65 -10.38 20.04
CA PRO A 87 2.16 -9.62 21.18
C PRO A 87 3.23 -8.60 20.80
N GLU A 88 4.19 -8.99 19.95
CA GLU A 88 5.29 -8.15 19.49
C GLU A 88 4.78 -6.96 18.66
N THR A 89 3.79 -7.21 17.79
CA THR A 89 3.12 -6.16 17.00
C THR A 89 2.39 -5.19 17.91
N ARG A 90 1.55 -5.67 18.83
CA ARG A 90 0.82 -4.79 19.77
C ARG A 90 1.75 -3.92 20.60
N SER A 91 2.85 -4.48 21.11
CA SER A 91 3.86 -3.72 21.83
C SER A 91 4.52 -2.65 20.98
N ALA A 92 4.76 -2.93 19.69
CA ALA A 92 5.34 -1.96 18.78
C ALA A 92 4.36 -0.83 18.44
N ILE A 93 3.10 -1.15 18.17
CA ILE A 93 2.04 -0.18 17.88
C ILE A 93 1.73 0.69 19.10
N ALA A 94 1.70 0.11 20.31
CA ALA A 94 1.52 0.88 21.55
C ALA A 94 2.62 1.94 21.71
N ARG A 95 3.89 1.60 21.44
CA ARG A 95 4.98 2.59 21.47
C ARG A 95 4.80 3.70 20.43
N VAL A 96 4.28 3.40 19.24
CA VAL A 96 3.95 4.44 18.24
C VAL A 96 2.84 5.34 18.76
N ARG A 97 1.74 4.77 19.22
CA ARG A 97 0.58 5.52 19.74
C ARG A 97 0.98 6.45 20.89
N ASP A 98 1.82 5.96 21.79
CA ASP A 98 2.15 6.65 23.04
C ASP A 98 3.36 7.59 22.91
N GLY A 99 4.24 7.39 21.92
CA GLY A 99 5.54 8.07 21.82
C GLY A 99 5.82 8.83 20.52
N VAL A 100 5.13 8.52 19.41
CA VAL A 100 5.43 9.13 18.10
C VAL A 100 4.46 10.26 17.79
N VAL A 101 5.05 11.41 17.44
CA VAL A 101 4.33 12.61 17.04
C VAL A 101 4.82 13.16 15.69
N TRP A 102 3.92 13.89 15.02
CA TRP A 102 4.22 14.74 13.87
C TRP A 102 4.79 16.08 14.37
N ARG A 103 6.13 16.20 14.39
CA ARG A 103 6.82 17.30 15.09
C ARG A 103 6.56 18.67 14.46
N GLU A 104 6.49 18.71 13.14
CA GLU A 104 6.22 19.95 12.39
C GLU A 104 4.76 20.40 12.46
N TRP A 105 3.87 19.53 12.96
CA TRP A 105 2.42 19.73 12.94
C TRP A 105 1.82 19.83 14.34
N GLY A 106 2.56 20.49 15.24
CA GLY A 106 2.12 20.77 16.61
C GLY A 106 2.09 19.53 17.50
N ASP A 107 3.03 18.61 17.29
CA ASP A 107 3.18 17.36 18.05
C ASP A 107 1.90 16.52 18.07
N LEU A 108 1.16 16.51 16.95
CA LEU A 108 0.00 15.64 16.78
C LEU A 108 0.43 14.16 16.93
N PRO A 109 -0.32 13.32 17.66
CA PRO A 109 -0.06 11.88 17.71
C PRO A 109 -0.01 11.27 16.32
N PHE A 110 0.85 10.27 16.10
CA PHE A 110 1.07 9.68 14.76
C PHE A 110 -0.24 9.31 14.03
N PHE A 111 -1.17 8.64 14.72
CA PHE A 111 -2.45 8.20 14.16
C PHE A 111 -3.49 9.33 13.96
N HIS A 112 -3.18 10.57 14.33
CA HIS A 112 -3.98 11.74 13.99
C HIS A 112 -3.64 12.32 12.60
N GLY A 113 -2.58 11.80 11.99
CA GLY A 113 -2.10 12.27 10.70
C GLY A 113 -1.55 13.69 10.75
N GLU A 114 -1.27 14.22 9.56
CA GLU A 114 -0.67 15.54 9.36
C GLU A 114 -1.48 16.33 8.33
N VAL A 115 -0.87 17.07 7.38
CA VAL A 115 -1.63 17.89 6.41
C VAL A 115 -1.65 17.34 4.99
N GLU A 116 -0.66 16.60 4.51
CA GLU A 116 -0.69 16.12 3.11
C GLU A 116 -1.64 14.94 2.92
N GLU A 117 -2.50 14.99 1.91
CA GLU A 117 -3.55 14.00 1.62
C GLU A 117 -2.96 12.59 1.43
N CYS A 118 -1.81 12.53 0.74
CA CYS A 118 -1.04 11.32 0.47
C CYS A 118 -0.59 10.64 1.77
N VAL A 119 -0.09 11.44 2.73
CA VAL A 119 0.37 10.95 4.03
C VAL A 119 -0.82 10.51 4.87
N ASN A 120 -1.90 11.30 4.90
CA ASN A 120 -3.09 11.01 5.68
C ASN A 120 -3.86 9.78 5.19
N GLY A 121 -3.94 9.58 3.87
CA GLY A 121 -4.43 8.31 3.30
C GLY A 121 -3.61 7.12 3.77
N GLY A 122 -2.28 7.28 3.84
CA GLY A 122 -1.36 6.30 4.39
C GLY A 122 -1.62 6.00 5.87
N VAL A 123 -1.68 7.03 6.72
CA VAL A 123 -1.94 6.91 8.16
C VAL A 123 -3.30 6.26 8.42
N LEU A 124 -4.35 6.65 7.69
CA LEU A 124 -5.68 6.04 7.82
C LEU A 124 -5.65 4.55 7.51
N ALA A 125 -4.90 4.15 6.47
CA ALA A 125 -4.71 2.75 6.12
C ALA A 125 -3.98 1.95 7.22
N LEU A 126 -3.05 2.60 7.93
CA LEU A 126 -2.34 2.02 9.07
C LEU A 126 -3.23 1.93 10.32
N ALA A 127 -3.93 3.00 10.65
CA ALA A 127 -4.87 3.07 11.77
C ALA A 127 -5.93 1.97 11.65
N ALA A 128 -6.56 1.82 10.47
CA ALA A 128 -7.53 0.77 10.20
C ALA A 128 -6.93 -0.64 10.30
N TYR A 129 -5.67 -0.82 9.90
CA TYR A 129 -5.01 -2.14 9.94
C TYR A 129 -4.62 -2.58 11.35
N PHE A 130 -4.12 -1.65 12.16
CA PHE A 130 -3.62 -1.92 13.51
C PHE A 130 -4.65 -1.66 14.62
N GLY A 131 -5.88 -1.26 14.27
CA GLY A 131 -6.96 -1.03 15.24
C GLY A 131 -6.86 0.29 16.00
N GLU A 132 -6.09 1.25 15.49
CA GLU A 132 -5.86 2.56 16.11
C GLU A 132 -6.82 3.62 15.56
N LEU A 133 -8.12 3.30 15.56
CA LEU A 133 -9.21 4.16 15.10
C LEU A 133 -9.77 5.02 16.25
N GLY A 134 -10.35 6.17 15.91
CA GLY A 134 -10.97 7.11 16.86
C GLY A 134 -10.85 8.55 16.37
N ALA A 135 -10.63 9.50 17.30
CA ALA A 135 -10.56 10.92 16.97
C ALA A 135 -9.52 11.25 15.88
N GLY A 136 -8.42 10.48 15.80
CA GLY A 136 -7.42 10.62 14.75
C GLY A 136 -7.94 10.26 13.37
N SER A 137 -8.60 9.09 13.23
CA SER A 137 -9.21 8.69 11.96
C SER A 137 -10.36 9.62 11.56
N ASP A 138 -11.16 10.11 12.53
CA ASP A 138 -12.26 11.04 12.28
C ASP A 138 -11.73 12.36 11.70
N ARG A 139 -10.67 12.91 12.30
CA ARG A 139 -9.97 14.11 11.80
C ARG A 139 -9.46 13.91 10.38
N ILE A 140 -8.80 12.78 10.11
CA ILE A 140 -8.25 12.49 8.78
C ILE A 140 -9.37 12.40 7.75
N ILE A 141 -10.45 11.67 8.05
CA ILE A 141 -11.59 11.48 7.15
C ILE A 141 -12.27 12.82 6.87
N GLU A 142 -12.56 13.61 7.90
CA GLU A 142 -13.16 14.95 7.73
C GLU A 142 -12.34 15.80 6.75
N ARG A 143 -11.00 15.80 6.92
CA ARG A 143 -10.10 16.56 6.04
C ARG A 143 -10.12 16.04 4.61
N LEU A 144 -9.95 14.73 4.42
CA LEU A 144 -9.94 14.11 3.09
C LEU A 144 -11.25 14.30 2.34
N LEU A 145 -12.41 14.27 3.02
CA LEU A 145 -13.69 14.56 2.40
C LEU A 145 -13.82 16.03 1.98
N ALA A 146 -13.27 16.95 2.78
CA ALA A 146 -13.28 18.38 2.47
C ALA A 146 -12.28 18.76 1.35
N GLU A 147 -11.17 18.05 1.23
CA GLU A 147 -10.07 18.31 0.30
C GLU A 147 -10.24 17.62 -1.07
N GLN A 148 -11.29 16.81 -1.25
CA GLN A 148 -11.54 16.15 -2.53
C GLN A 148 -11.80 17.18 -3.64
N LEU A 149 -11.00 17.11 -4.71
CA LEU A 149 -11.06 18.06 -5.82
C LEU A 149 -12.25 17.78 -6.76
N PRO A 150 -12.68 18.77 -7.58
CA PRO A 150 -13.82 18.60 -8.49
C PRO A 150 -13.68 17.48 -9.53
N ASP A 151 -12.45 17.02 -9.82
CA ASP A 151 -12.19 15.88 -10.71
C ASP A 151 -12.19 14.52 -9.98
N GLY A 152 -12.56 14.51 -8.69
CA GLY A 152 -12.80 13.33 -7.88
C GLY A 152 -11.59 12.81 -7.10
N GLY A 153 -10.38 13.28 -7.38
CA GLY A 153 -9.17 12.84 -6.69
C GLY A 153 -8.69 13.80 -5.60
N TRP A 154 -7.41 13.67 -5.26
CA TRP A 154 -6.68 14.52 -4.31
C TRP A 154 -5.32 14.94 -4.86
N ASN A 155 -4.76 16.03 -4.33
CA ASN A 155 -3.39 16.45 -4.62
C ASN A 155 -2.75 17.07 -3.37
N CYS A 156 -1.48 16.71 -3.09
CA CYS A 156 -0.71 17.28 -1.97
C CYS A 156 -0.15 18.68 -2.31
N GLU A 157 -0.18 19.08 -3.59
CA GLU A 157 0.07 20.47 -3.99
C GLU A 157 -1.11 21.37 -3.56
N PRO A 158 -0.85 22.53 -2.95
CA PRO A 158 -1.89 23.51 -2.62
C PRO A 158 -2.74 23.89 -3.85
N VAL A 159 -4.01 24.25 -3.63
CA VAL A 159 -4.94 24.59 -4.71
C VAL A 159 -4.48 25.78 -5.56
N GLU A 160 -3.66 26.65 -4.99
CA GLU A 160 -3.00 27.77 -5.67
C GLU A 160 -1.96 27.31 -6.69
N GLU A 161 -1.36 26.14 -6.48
CA GLU A 161 -0.36 25.53 -7.36
C GLU A 161 -1.01 24.58 -8.36
N SER A 162 -2.02 23.81 -7.94
CA SER A 162 -2.66 22.82 -8.79
C SER A 162 -4.11 22.56 -8.42
N GLN A 163 -4.99 22.78 -9.40
CA GLN A 163 -6.43 22.43 -9.30
C GLN A 163 -6.72 21.03 -9.87
N ARG A 164 -5.69 20.22 -10.11
CA ARG A 164 -5.84 18.87 -10.67
C ARG A 164 -5.34 17.86 -9.66
N SER A 165 -6.09 16.78 -9.51
CA SER A 165 -5.66 15.66 -8.67
C SER A 165 -4.39 15.01 -9.21
N SER A 166 -3.59 14.45 -8.31
CA SER A 166 -2.43 13.63 -8.63
C SER A 166 -2.76 12.14 -8.47
N PHE A 167 -2.08 11.28 -9.22
CA PHE A 167 -2.28 9.82 -9.09
C PHE A 167 -1.74 9.30 -7.76
N ASP A 168 -0.60 9.81 -7.30
CA ASP A 168 0.05 9.37 -6.07
C ASP A 168 -0.82 9.67 -4.84
N SER A 169 -1.30 10.91 -4.72
CA SER A 169 -2.18 11.32 -3.62
C SER A 169 -3.52 10.58 -3.70
N THR A 170 -4.14 10.53 -4.88
CA THR A 170 -5.43 9.86 -5.05
C THR A 170 -5.35 8.38 -4.68
N LEU A 171 -4.32 7.65 -5.11
CA LEU A 171 -4.17 6.24 -4.77
C LEU A 171 -3.94 6.03 -3.25
N CYS A 172 -3.13 6.86 -2.61
CA CYS A 172 -2.91 6.76 -1.17
C CYS A 172 -4.20 7.01 -0.36
N VAL A 173 -5.00 8.00 -0.79
CA VAL A 173 -6.27 8.32 -0.12
C VAL A 173 -7.29 7.19 -0.29
N ILE A 174 -7.53 6.71 -1.50
CA ILE A 174 -8.52 5.63 -1.71
C ILE A 174 -8.08 4.32 -1.03
N GLU A 175 -6.78 4.04 -0.93
CA GLU A 175 -6.26 2.91 -0.14
C GLU A 175 -6.62 3.04 1.37
N GLY A 176 -6.56 4.26 1.91
CA GLY A 176 -6.94 4.60 3.28
C GLY A 176 -8.44 4.47 3.52
N LEU A 177 -9.26 5.12 2.69
CA LEU A 177 -10.73 5.06 2.80
C LEU A 177 -11.24 3.62 2.65
N ALA A 178 -10.70 2.85 1.70
CA ALA A 178 -11.05 1.43 1.54
C ALA A 178 -10.66 0.58 2.75
N ALA A 179 -9.53 0.87 3.39
CA ALA A 179 -9.12 0.17 4.61
C ALA A 179 -10.07 0.49 5.78
N TYR A 180 -10.43 1.77 5.95
CA TYR A 180 -11.39 2.21 6.95
C TYR A 180 -12.75 1.53 6.78
N GLU A 181 -13.33 1.58 5.57
CA GLU A 181 -14.62 0.96 5.25
C GLU A 181 -14.67 -0.53 5.59
N ARG A 182 -13.58 -1.27 5.31
CA ARG A 182 -13.49 -2.71 5.66
C ARG A 182 -13.40 -2.95 7.16
N SER A 183 -12.80 -2.02 7.91
CA SER A 183 -12.58 -2.15 9.35
C SER A 183 -13.77 -1.70 10.20
N VAL A 184 -14.64 -0.83 9.68
CA VAL A 184 -15.74 -0.21 10.43
C VAL A 184 -17.10 -0.65 9.86
N PRO A 185 -17.79 -1.61 10.51
CA PRO A 185 -19.16 -1.96 10.14
C PRO A 185 -20.08 -0.74 10.19
N GLY A 186 -20.77 -0.45 9.09
CA GLY A 186 -21.66 0.70 9.00
C GLY A 186 -20.94 2.04 8.86
N ALA A 187 -19.71 2.05 8.35
CA ALA A 187 -19.00 3.28 7.99
C ALA A 187 -19.91 4.25 7.19
N PRO A 188 -19.81 5.57 7.44
CA PRO A 188 -20.66 6.55 6.77
C PRO A 188 -20.61 6.44 5.23
N PRO A 189 -21.77 6.45 4.53
CA PRO A 189 -21.83 6.19 3.09
C PRO A 189 -21.08 7.22 2.23
N GLU A 190 -20.86 8.43 2.74
CA GLU A 190 -20.07 9.48 2.12
C GLU A 190 -18.60 9.08 1.91
N ILE A 191 -18.04 8.23 2.78
CA ILE A 191 -16.67 7.70 2.64
C ILE A 191 -16.58 6.84 1.38
N ALA A 192 -17.53 5.91 1.24
CA ALA A 192 -17.60 5.04 0.06
C ALA A 192 -17.90 5.84 -1.21
N ALA A 193 -18.73 6.88 -1.12
CA ALA A 193 -19.01 7.77 -2.26
C ALA A 193 -17.76 8.55 -2.69
N SER A 194 -17.03 9.14 -1.74
CA SER A 194 -15.80 9.88 -2.01
C SER A 194 -14.71 8.96 -2.58
N ARG A 195 -14.51 7.77 -2.00
CA ARG A 195 -13.59 6.76 -2.54
C ARG A 195 -13.90 6.42 -4.00
N ARG A 196 -15.18 6.18 -4.33
CA ARG A 196 -15.58 5.86 -5.72
C ARG A 196 -15.30 6.99 -6.71
N LEU A 197 -15.38 8.25 -6.29
CA LEU A 197 -14.98 9.39 -7.14
C LEU A 197 -13.47 9.37 -7.41
N GLY A 198 -12.65 9.03 -6.41
CA GLY A 198 -11.20 8.85 -6.59
C GLY A 198 -10.84 7.66 -7.47
N GLU A 199 -11.59 6.57 -7.37
CA GLU A 199 -11.47 5.43 -8.28
C GLU A 199 -11.80 5.83 -9.72
N GLU A 200 -12.89 6.57 -9.92
CA GLU A 200 -13.30 7.06 -11.24
C GLU A 200 -12.24 7.99 -11.85
N TYR A 201 -11.62 8.86 -11.05
CA TYR A 201 -10.48 9.69 -11.49
C TYR A 201 -9.37 8.83 -12.13
N LEU A 202 -9.02 7.69 -11.51
CA LEU A 202 -8.00 6.77 -12.06
C LEU A 202 -8.53 5.99 -13.27
N LEU A 203 -9.77 5.51 -13.22
CA LEU A 203 -10.38 4.66 -14.25
C LEU A 203 -10.62 5.40 -15.57
N GLU A 204 -11.09 6.65 -15.55
CA GLU A 204 -11.22 7.49 -16.75
C GLU A 204 -9.89 7.72 -17.47
N ARG A 205 -8.78 7.49 -16.75
CA ARG A 205 -7.40 7.64 -17.24
C ARG A 205 -6.75 6.29 -17.56
N GLY A 206 -7.52 5.19 -17.57
CA GLY A 206 -7.00 3.84 -17.79
C GLY A 206 -5.87 3.48 -16.81
N LEU A 207 -5.88 4.06 -15.61
CA LEU A 207 -4.87 3.97 -14.55
C LEU A 207 -3.49 4.60 -14.85
N PHE A 208 -3.14 4.96 -16.08
CA PHE A 208 -1.79 5.51 -16.34
C PHE A 208 -1.70 6.54 -17.45
N ARG A 209 -2.83 6.89 -18.10
CA ARG A 209 -2.86 7.77 -19.27
C ARG A 209 -3.31 9.19 -18.92
N ARG A 210 -2.80 10.16 -19.67
CA ARG A 210 -3.33 11.53 -19.65
C ARG A 210 -4.69 11.53 -20.33
N ARG A 211 -5.70 12.08 -19.68
CA ARG A 211 -7.04 12.22 -20.29
C ARG A 211 -7.01 13.02 -21.60
N SER A 212 -6.10 13.99 -21.73
CA SER A 212 -6.00 14.87 -22.89
C SER A 212 -5.31 14.25 -24.11
N THR A 213 -4.31 13.39 -23.90
CA THR A 213 -3.47 12.86 -25.01
C THR A 213 -3.54 11.34 -25.17
N GLY A 214 -4.01 10.61 -24.15
CA GLY A 214 -3.95 9.14 -24.12
C GLY A 214 -2.54 8.57 -23.87
N GLU A 215 -1.51 9.41 -23.80
CA GLU A 215 -0.13 9.01 -23.52
C GLU A 215 0.08 8.70 -22.04
N ILE A 216 1.13 7.96 -21.72
CA ILE A 216 1.54 7.68 -20.33
C ILE A 216 1.79 9.01 -19.60
N VAL A 217 1.21 9.17 -18.41
CA VAL A 217 1.34 10.39 -17.60
C VAL A 217 2.80 10.63 -17.20
N LEU A 218 3.44 9.61 -16.63
CA LEU A 218 4.86 9.62 -16.26
C LEU A 218 5.49 8.26 -16.58
N PRO A 219 6.71 8.20 -17.16
CA PRO A 219 7.40 6.94 -17.44
C PRO A 219 7.51 6.02 -16.22
N ARG A 220 7.66 6.59 -15.01
CA ARG A 220 7.76 5.82 -13.76
C ARG A 220 6.52 4.99 -13.43
N TYR A 221 5.36 5.24 -14.06
CA TYR A 221 4.16 4.43 -13.80
C TYR A 221 4.31 3.00 -14.33
N ALA A 222 5.23 2.77 -15.26
CA ALA A 222 5.62 1.44 -15.73
C ALA A 222 6.73 0.80 -14.87
N ASN A 223 7.32 1.52 -13.91
CA ASN A 223 8.39 1.02 -13.03
C ASN A 223 7.79 0.25 -11.85
N LEU A 224 7.59 -1.07 -12.01
CA LEU A 224 6.99 -1.92 -10.99
C LEU A 224 7.99 -2.14 -9.84
N LYS A 225 7.77 -1.54 -8.68
CA LYS A 225 8.73 -1.61 -7.56
C LYS A 225 8.07 -2.03 -6.26
N PHE A 226 8.89 -2.55 -5.36
CA PHE A 226 8.50 -2.89 -4.00
C PHE A 226 9.63 -2.56 -3.02
N PRO A 227 9.33 -1.96 -1.85
CA PRO A 227 8.06 -1.32 -1.49
C PRO A 227 7.77 -0.07 -2.35
N PRO A 228 6.50 0.27 -2.63
CA PRO A 228 6.17 1.44 -3.46
C PRO A 228 6.18 2.77 -2.69
N TYR A 229 6.20 2.75 -1.34
CA TYR A 229 6.00 3.94 -0.48
C TYR A 229 4.72 4.72 -0.89
N TRP A 230 4.78 6.05 -0.97
CA TRP A 230 3.65 6.85 -1.50
C TRP A 230 3.50 6.77 -3.01
N THR A 231 4.52 6.31 -3.73
CA THR A 231 4.56 6.47 -5.18
C THR A 231 3.59 5.55 -5.92
N TYR A 232 3.09 6.07 -7.03
CA TYR A 232 2.25 5.37 -7.97
C TYR A 232 3.08 4.54 -8.97
N ASP A 233 2.65 3.30 -9.15
CA ASP A 233 2.95 2.44 -10.28
C ASP A 233 1.70 1.65 -10.66
N VAL A 234 1.61 1.20 -11.90
CA VAL A 234 0.41 0.56 -12.43
C VAL A 234 0.06 -0.74 -11.69
N LEU A 235 1.07 -1.49 -11.21
CA LEU A 235 0.85 -2.74 -10.48
C LEU A 235 0.28 -2.49 -9.07
N ARG A 236 0.72 -1.43 -8.38
CA ARG A 236 0.11 -1.02 -7.09
C ARG A 236 -1.36 -0.67 -7.28
N ALA A 237 -1.70 0.08 -8.34
CA ALA A 237 -3.08 0.45 -8.61
C ALA A 237 -3.95 -0.76 -8.98
N LEU A 238 -3.46 -1.65 -9.84
CA LEU A 238 -4.15 -2.89 -10.18
C LEU A 238 -4.38 -3.78 -8.94
N ASP A 239 -3.38 -3.90 -8.05
CA ASP A 239 -3.52 -4.66 -6.81
C ASP A 239 -4.52 -4.01 -5.83
N TYR A 240 -4.61 -2.67 -5.82
CA TYR A 240 -5.67 -1.95 -5.11
C TYR A 240 -7.06 -2.32 -5.66
N PHE A 241 -7.29 -2.16 -6.97
CA PHE A 241 -8.60 -2.45 -7.58
C PHE A 241 -9.02 -3.90 -7.37
N ARG A 242 -8.08 -4.83 -7.52
CA ARG A 242 -8.25 -6.25 -7.18
C ARG A 242 -8.68 -6.46 -5.73
N SER A 243 -8.11 -5.72 -4.79
CA SER A 243 -8.43 -5.85 -3.37
C SER A 243 -9.75 -5.18 -2.96
N ALA A 244 -10.20 -4.18 -3.73
CA ALA A 244 -11.36 -3.37 -3.44
C ALA A 244 -12.64 -3.88 -4.12
N HIS A 245 -12.52 -4.69 -5.18
CA HIS A 245 -13.63 -5.10 -6.03
C HIS A 245 -13.57 -6.59 -6.40
N ASP A 246 -14.69 -7.28 -6.31
CA ASP A 246 -14.79 -8.71 -6.67
C ASP A 246 -14.59 -8.97 -8.17
N ARG A 247 -14.88 -7.97 -9.01
CA ARG A 247 -14.78 -8.08 -10.47
C ARG A 247 -14.00 -6.90 -11.05
N PRO A 248 -13.24 -7.13 -12.14
CA PRO A 248 -12.53 -6.05 -12.82
C PRO A 248 -13.49 -5.11 -13.54
N ASP A 249 -13.24 -3.80 -13.42
CA ASP A 249 -13.77 -2.80 -14.33
C ASP A 249 -13.05 -2.96 -15.68
N PRO A 250 -13.75 -3.05 -16.83
CA PRO A 250 -13.12 -3.22 -18.14
C PRO A 250 -12.05 -2.18 -18.48
N ARG A 251 -12.11 -0.98 -17.90
CA ARG A 251 -11.16 0.12 -18.13
C ARG A 251 -9.75 -0.15 -17.58
N VAL A 252 -9.56 -1.20 -16.78
CA VAL A 252 -8.23 -1.61 -16.31
C VAL A 252 -7.46 -2.48 -17.32
N ALA A 253 -8.09 -2.88 -18.43
CA ALA A 253 -7.50 -3.82 -19.39
C ALA A 253 -6.13 -3.35 -19.93
N ASP A 254 -6.02 -2.11 -20.40
CA ASP A 254 -4.76 -1.53 -20.88
C ASP A 254 -3.64 -1.56 -19.82
N ALA A 255 -4.01 -1.35 -18.55
CA ALA A 255 -3.06 -1.39 -17.43
C ALA A 255 -2.58 -2.82 -17.17
N VAL A 256 -3.48 -3.81 -17.27
CA VAL A 256 -3.13 -5.23 -17.20
C VAL A 256 -2.22 -5.61 -18.37
N GLU A 257 -2.50 -5.16 -19.60
CA GLU A 257 -1.64 -5.40 -20.76
C GLU A 257 -0.23 -4.81 -20.57
N LEU A 258 -0.13 -3.58 -20.05
CA LEU A 258 1.15 -2.95 -19.72
C LEU A 258 1.95 -3.75 -18.68
N MET A 259 1.26 -4.31 -17.67
CA MET A 259 1.89 -5.21 -16.69
C MET A 259 2.33 -6.53 -17.36
N VAL A 260 1.48 -7.17 -18.16
CA VAL A 260 1.77 -8.45 -18.85
C VAL A 260 2.94 -8.33 -19.82
N ALA A 261 3.08 -7.20 -20.51
CA ALA A 261 4.19 -6.93 -21.41
C ALA A 261 5.57 -6.98 -20.71
N GLN A 262 5.60 -6.83 -19.38
CA GLN A 262 6.82 -6.92 -18.57
C GLN A 262 7.09 -8.32 -18.00
N ARG A 263 6.24 -9.31 -18.31
CA ARG A 263 6.41 -10.69 -17.86
C ARG A 263 7.60 -11.32 -18.57
N GLY A 264 8.57 -11.81 -17.80
CA GLY A 264 9.70 -12.58 -18.31
C GLY A 264 9.27 -13.92 -18.91
N GLY A 265 10.14 -14.51 -19.73
CA GLY A 265 9.89 -15.83 -20.34
C GLY A 265 9.78 -16.98 -19.33
N ASP A 266 10.28 -16.78 -18.11
CA ASP A 266 10.12 -17.70 -16.97
C ASP A 266 8.83 -17.46 -16.16
N GLY A 267 7.98 -16.54 -16.62
CA GLY A 267 6.70 -16.22 -16.02
C GLY A 267 6.76 -15.25 -14.84
N ARG A 268 7.93 -14.67 -14.54
CA ARG A 268 8.18 -13.76 -13.40
C ARG A 268 8.29 -12.29 -13.84
N TRP A 269 8.22 -11.37 -12.88
CA TRP A 269 8.43 -9.95 -13.10
C TRP A 269 9.72 -9.50 -12.40
N LEU A 270 10.46 -8.60 -13.04
CA LEU A 270 11.69 -8.04 -12.48
C LEU A 270 11.37 -6.96 -11.45
N ALA A 271 12.27 -6.74 -10.48
CA ALA A 271 12.25 -5.57 -9.62
C ALA A 271 12.58 -4.32 -10.45
N GLY A 272 11.73 -3.29 -10.35
CA GLY A 272 12.00 -1.98 -10.91
C GLY A 272 13.04 -1.20 -10.11
N THR A 273 13.41 -0.02 -10.62
CA THR A 273 14.32 0.91 -9.95
C THR A 273 13.73 1.31 -8.60
N PRO A 274 14.40 1.04 -7.46
CA PRO A 274 13.91 1.41 -6.15
C PRO A 274 13.86 2.94 -6.03
N TRP A 275 12.98 3.43 -5.14
CA TRP A 275 13.02 4.85 -4.82
C TRP A 275 14.26 5.17 -3.99
N ASN A 276 14.81 6.38 -4.15
CA ASN A 276 15.97 6.81 -3.39
C ASN A 276 15.67 6.86 -1.89
N GLY A 277 16.70 6.59 -1.09
CA GLY A 277 16.58 6.59 0.36
C GLY A 277 17.39 5.50 1.05
N GLN A 278 17.67 5.69 2.34
CA GLN A 278 18.23 4.64 3.17
C GLN A 278 17.12 3.69 3.61
N VAL A 279 17.37 2.38 3.52
CA VAL A 279 16.51 1.32 4.07
C VAL A 279 17.29 0.57 5.15
N PHE A 280 16.60 -0.12 6.06
CA PHE A 280 17.27 -1.01 7.01
C PHE A 280 17.90 -2.21 6.30
N PHE A 281 17.13 -2.84 5.41
CA PHE A 281 17.54 -3.95 4.57
C PHE A 281 16.59 -4.09 3.37
N ALA A 282 17.04 -4.76 2.32
CA ALA A 282 16.21 -5.06 1.17
C ALA A 282 15.18 -6.16 1.50
N VAL A 283 13.93 -5.95 1.10
CA VAL A 283 12.82 -6.91 1.23
C VAL A 283 12.33 -7.42 -0.13
N ASP A 284 13.09 -7.14 -1.19
CA ASP A 284 12.87 -7.63 -2.54
C ASP A 284 14.21 -7.72 -3.29
N ALA A 285 14.15 -8.23 -4.51
CA ALA A 285 15.29 -8.32 -5.41
C ALA A 285 15.85 -6.94 -5.79
N SER A 286 17.13 -6.91 -6.18
CA SER A 286 17.76 -5.73 -6.79
C SER A 286 17.13 -5.40 -8.14
N GLU A 287 17.25 -4.16 -8.58
CA GLU A 287 16.75 -3.71 -9.88
C GLU A 287 17.21 -4.65 -11.02
N GLY A 288 16.26 -5.04 -11.88
CA GLY A 288 16.50 -5.92 -13.01
C GLY A 288 16.54 -7.42 -12.67
N GLU A 289 16.51 -7.81 -11.40
CA GLU A 289 16.45 -9.21 -10.97
C GLU A 289 15.00 -9.68 -10.74
N PRO A 290 14.69 -10.99 -10.84
CA PRO A 290 13.35 -11.51 -10.59
C PRO A 290 12.82 -11.15 -9.18
N SER A 291 11.75 -10.35 -9.13
CA SER A 291 11.08 -9.89 -7.91
C SER A 291 9.97 -10.84 -7.48
N ARG A 292 10.04 -11.34 -6.25
CA ARG A 292 8.97 -12.17 -5.69
C ARG A 292 7.72 -11.34 -5.41
N TRP A 293 7.88 -10.08 -4.98
CA TRP A 293 6.75 -9.19 -4.71
C TRP A 293 5.99 -8.77 -5.97
N ASN A 294 6.70 -8.41 -7.04
CA ASN A 294 6.07 -8.07 -8.31
C ASN A 294 5.40 -9.29 -8.91
N THR A 295 6.06 -10.45 -8.87
CA THR A 295 5.50 -11.69 -9.40
C THR A 295 4.23 -12.09 -8.64
N LEU A 296 4.25 -12.08 -7.29
CA LEU A 296 3.06 -12.36 -6.48
C LEU A 296 1.90 -11.41 -6.79
N ARG A 297 2.15 -10.09 -6.79
CA ARG A 297 1.10 -9.09 -7.07
C ARG A 297 0.55 -9.24 -8.48
N ALA A 298 1.40 -9.46 -9.48
CA ALA A 298 0.96 -9.62 -10.87
C ALA A 298 0.11 -10.88 -11.05
N LEU A 299 0.50 -12.01 -10.44
CA LEU A 299 -0.28 -13.25 -10.53
C LEU A 299 -1.66 -13.12 -9.86
N ARG A 300 -1.76 -12.39 -8.75
CA ARG A 300 -3.06 -12.06 -8.12
C ARG A 300 -3.94 -11.22 -9.03
N VAL A 301 -3.36 -10.20 -9.67
CA VAL A 301 -4.08 -9.34 -10.62
C VAL A 301 -4.58 -10.17 -11.81
N LEU A 302 -3.73 -11.03 -12.39
CA LEU A 302 -4.13 -11.89 -13.50
C LEU A 302 -5.24 -12.87 -13.12
N ARG A 303 -5.14 -13.52 -11.96
CA ARG A 303 -6.18 -14.43 -11.48
C ARG A 303 -7.54 -13.73 -11.35
N TRP A 304 -7.55 -12.53 -10.77
CA TRP A 304 -8.75 -11.70 -10.65
C TRP A 304 -9.29 -11.21 -12.00
N PHE A 305 -8.40 -10.75 -12.89
CA PHE A 305 -8.79 -10.21 -14.19
C PHE A 305 -9.37 -11.28 -15.11
N ASP A 306 -8.80 -12.49 -15.11
CA ASP A 306 -9.26 -13.63 -15.92
C ASP A 306 -10.59 -14.23 -15.43
N GLY A 307 -11.14 -13.75 -14.31
CA GLY A 307 -12.37 -14.29 -13.72
C GLY A 307 -12.22 -15.72 -13.22
N ARG A 308 -10.99 -16.19 -12.99
CA ARG A 308 -10.72 -17.47 -12.32
C ARG A 308 -11.11 -17.29 -10.85
N SER A 309 -12.37 -17.61 -10.55
CA SER A 309 -13.03 -17.37 -9.26
C SER A 309 -12.21 -17.98 -8.10
N VAL A 310 -11.88 -17.16 -7.09
CA VAL A 310 -12.62 -16.83 -5.84
C VAL A 310 -12.59 -17.98 -4.85
#